data_AF-A0A2G6TBV1-F1
#
_entry.id   AF-A0A2G6TBV1-F1
#
_cell.length_a   1.000
_cell.length_b   1.000
_cell.length_c   1.000
_cell.angle_alpha   90.00
_cell.angle_beta   90.00
_cell.angle_gamma   90.00
#
_symmetry.space_group_name_H-M   'P 1'
#
loop_
_entity.id
_entity.type
_entity.pdbx_description
1 polymer ?
#
loop_
_entity_poly.entity_id
_entity_poly.type
_entity_poly.pdbx_seq_one_letter_code
_entity_poly.pdbx_strand_id
1 'polypeptide(L)'
;MKKTTFLILLFTAYSVIAQEKFFTNTGTINFEASVPFFEEVKAVNRQVAILLEPKTSTFICTVIVKDFRFKLDLMQEHFNENYLESHRYPKAVFKGKIQKFDLKDVNEIEKEYQIKGKLIMHGKTKEVIVNALIKKVGDGIQIISDFPILVTDFNIQIPSRIATKISQTANTELIGVVRTNDSMYLTLK
;
A
#
# COMPACT_ATOMS: atom_id res chain seq x y z
N MET A 1 28.04 -52.54 -36.56
CA MET A 1 26.70 -51.92 -36.39
C MET A 1 26.05 -52.62 -35.20
N LYS A 2 25.76 -52.00 -34.06
CA LYS A 2 24.83 -50.90 -33.82
C LYS A 2 25.30 -50.05 -32.63
N LYS A 3 25.02 -48.75 -32.73
CA LYS A 3 25.53 -47.65 -31.92
C LYS A 3 24.91 -47.68 -30.53
N THR A 4 25.74 -47.62 -29.49
CA THR A 4 25.36 -47.33 -28.10
C THR A 4 24.96 -45.87 -28.00
N THR A 5 23.65 -45.60 -27.98
CA THR A 5 23.13 -44.25 -27.76
C THR A 5 23.21 -43.94 -26.26
N PHE A 6 24.30 -43.30 -25.86
CA PHE A 6 24.48 -42.73 -24.53
C PHE A 6 23.70 -41.40 -24.47
N LEU A 7 22.46 -41.44 -24.00
CA LEU A 7 21.63 -40.25 -23.82
C LEU A 7 22.04 -39.56 -22.51
N ILE A 8 22.98 -38.62 -22.58
CA ILE A 8 23.30 -37.70 -21.47
C ILE A 8 22.10 -36.77 -21.30
N LEU A 9 21.22 -37.10 -20.35
CA LEU A 9 20.17 -36.22 -19.88
C LEU A 9 20.83 -35.15 -19.00
N LEU A 10 21.24 -34.04 -19.64
CA LEU A 10 21.72 -32.85 -18.96
C LEU A 10 20.54 -32.21 -18.23
N PHE A 11 20.29 -32.62 -16.98
CA PHE A 11 19.45 -31.88 -16.04
C PHE A 11 20.15 -30.56 -15.74
N THR A 12 19.94 -29.55 -16.58
CA THR A 12 20.22 -28.16 -16.20
C THR A 12 19.25 -27.80 -15.10
N ALA A 13 19.70 -27.96 -13.85
CA ALA A 13 19.07 -27.36 -12.69
C ALA A 13 19.13 -25.84 -12.88
N TYR A 14 18.13 -25.28 -13.55
CA TYR A 14 17.85 -23.86 -13.45
C TYR A 14 17.46 -23.62 -12.00
N SER A 15 18.41 -23.11 -11.21
CA SER A 15 18.08 -22.49 -9.93
C SER A 15 17.09 -21.38 -10.24
N VAL A 16 15.82 -21.63 -9.96
CA VAL A 16 14.77 -20.62 -10.02
C VAL A 16 15.13 -19.61 -8.94
N ILE A 17 15.80 -18.52 -9.34
CA ILE A 17 16.02 -17.39 -8.46
C ILE A 17 14.63 -16.81 -8.23
N ALA A 18 14.04 -17.14 -7.07
CA ALA A 18 12.78 -16.57 -6.66
C ALA A 18 12.89 -15.04 -6.74
N GLN A 19 11.89 -14.40 -7.32
CA GLN A 19 11.85 -12.95 -7.34
C GLN A 19 11.63 -12.48 -5.90
N GLU A 20 12.63 -11.84 -5.32
CA GLU A 20 12.51 -11.22 -3.99
C GLU A 20 11.34 -10.25 -3.99
N LYS A 21 10.32 -10.58 -3.20
CA LYS A 21 9.14 -9.77 -2.96
C LYS A 21 9.01 -9.61 -1.46
N PHE A 22 8.85 -8.37 -1.03
CA PHE A 22 8.58 -8.04 0.35
C PHE A 22 7.08 -7.80 0.50
N PHE A 23 6.48 -8.41 1.50
CA PHE A 23 5.05 -8.38 1.69
C PHE A 23 4.68 -8.17 3.16
N THR A 24 3.52 -7.57 3.39
CA THR A 24 2.80 -7.62 4.67
C THR A 24 1.30 -7.50 4.41
N ASN A 25 0.49 -8.05 5.30
CA ASN A 25 -0.96 -7.86 5.37
C ASN A 25 -1.40 -7.15 6.67
N THR A 26 -0.44 -6.70 7.48
CA THR A 26 -0.68 -6.03 8.76
C THR A 26 -0.19 -4.57 8.73
N GLY A 27 -0.16 -3.95 7.55
CA GLY A 27 0.05 -2.51 7.44
C GLY A 27 -1.12 -1.75 8.07
N THR A 28 -0.88 -0.50 8.44
CA THR A 28 -1.89 0.40 9.00
C THR A 28 -2.07 1.60 8.09
N ILE A 29 -3.32 1.96 7.81
CA ILE A 29 -3.67 3.28 7.27
C ILE A 29 -4.49 4.02 8.32
N ASN A 30 -4.02 5.20 8.71
CA ASN A 30 -4.82 6.18 9.44
C ASN A 30 -5.48 7.12 8.43
N PHE A 31 -6.76 7.41 8.63
CA PHE A 31 -7.56 8.30 7.82
C PHE A 31 -8.12 9.42 8.70
N GLU A 32 -8.06 10.66 8.23
CA GLU A 32 -8.65 11.81 8.90
C GLU A 32 -9.25 12.80 7.90
N ALA A 33 -10.51 13.17 8.12
CA ALA A 33 -11.23 14.23 7.40
C ALA A 33 -11.91 15.21 8.36
N SER A 34 -11.35 15.41 9.55
CA SER A 34 -11.89 16.30 10.59
C SER A 34 -11.77 17.78 10.22
N VAL A 35 -12.69 18.59 10.73
CA VAL A 35 -12.62 20.06 10.74
C VAL A 35 -12.63 20.52 12.21
N PRO A 36 -11.83 21.52 12.61
CA PRO A 36 -11.83 22.02 13.98
C PRO A 36 -13.23 22.37 14.48
N PHE A 37 -13.50 22.10 15.77
CA PHE A 37 -14.77 22.36 16.45
C PHE A 37 -15.98 21.50 16.01
N PHE A 38 -15.76 20.50 15.15
CA PHE A 38 -16.77 19.48 14.79
C PHE A 38 -16.35 18.09 15.30
N GLU A 39 -17.28 17.12 15.21
CA GLU A 39 -17.01 15.73 15.56
C GLU A 39 -15.86 15.17 14.71
N GLU A 40 -14.94 14.45 15.33
CA GLU A 40 -13.76 13.92 14.66
C GLU A 40 -14.16 12.86 13.63
N VAL A 41 -13.71 13.04 12.38
CA VAL A 41 -13.93 12.07 11.31
C VAL A 41 -12.62 11.33 11.08
N LYS A 42 -12.36 10.35 11.94
CA LYS A 42 -11.14 9.54 11.95
C LYS A 42 -11.45 8.05 11.84
N ALA A 43 -10.60 7.33 11.11
CA ALA A 43 -10.67 5.89 11.03
C ALA A 43 -9.30 5.24 10.90
N VAL A 44 -9.20 3.98 11.32
CA VAL A 44 -7.99 3.19 11.21
C VAL A 44 -8.30 1.87 10.52
N ASN A 45 -7.47 1.48 9.56
CA ASN A 45 -7.45 0.13 9.00
C ASN A 45 -6.09 -0.52 9.32
N ARG A 46 -6.08 -1.67 10.00
CA ARG A 46 -4.85 -2.39 10.41
C ARG A 46 -4.57 -3.66 9.58
N GLN A 47 -5.33 -3.86 8.51
CA GLN A 47 -5.24 -5.02 7.62
C GLN A 47 -4.89 -4.57 6.20
N VAL A 48 -3.88 -3.71 6.09
CA VAL A 48 -3.42 -3.16 4.81
C VAL A 48 -2.37 -4.09 4.22
N ALA A 49 -2.61 -4.50 2.98
CA ALA A 49 -1.68 -5.30 2.21
C ALA A 49 -0.69 -4.41 1.47
N ILE A 50 0.61 -4.62 1.69
CA ILE A 50 1.68 -3.92 1.00
C ILE A 50 2.57 -4.95 0.30
N LEU A 51 2.87 -4.71 -0.96
CA LEU A 51 3.83 -5.46 -1.76
C LEU A 51 4.90 -4.50 -2.28
N LEU A 52 6.16 -4.80 -1.97
CA LEU A 52 7.33 -4.15 -2.55
C LEU A 52 8.11 -5.19 -3.35
N GLU A 53 8.36 -4.89 -4.62
CA GLU A 53 9.18 -5.70 -5.52
C GLU A 53 10.42 -4.91 -5.93
N PRO A 54 11.57 -5.11 -5.25
CA PRO A 54 12.74 -4.25 -5.41
C PRO A 54 13.30 -4.18 -6.82
N LYS A 55 13.36 -5.32 -7.53
CA LYS A 55 13.93 -5.40 -8.88
C LYS A 55 13.22 -4.51 -9.89
N THR A 56 11.91 -4.30 -9.72
CA THR A 56 11.10 -3.45 -10.61
C THR A 56 10.75 -2.10 -9.98
N SER A 57 11.21 -1.88 -8.74
CA SER A 57 10.82 -0.78 -7.85
C SER A 57 9.30 -0.68 -7.69
N THR A 58 8.55 -1.77 -7.88
CA THR A 58 7.09 -1.75 -7.82
C THR A 58 6.62 -1.71 -6.38
N PHE A 59 5.70 -0.80 -6.10
CA PHE A 59 5.04 -0.67 -4.81
C PHE A 59 3.52 -0.75 -5.01
N ILE A 60 2.87 -1.63 -4.26
CA ILE A 60 1.42 -1.78 -4.25
C ILE A 60 0.93 -1.72 -2.81
N CYS A 61 -0.06 -0.88 -2.55
CA CYS A 61 -0.79 -0.81 -1.30
C CYS A 61 -2.27 -1.11 -1.60
N THR A 62 -2.88 -2.04 -0.88
CA THR A 62 -4.28 -2.44 -1.05
C THR A 62 -4.98 -2.45 0.31
N VAL A 63 -6.13 -1.81 0.37
CA VAL A 63 -6.96 -1.75 1.56
C VAL A 63 -8.39 -2.20 1.23
N ILE A 64 -9.01 -2.91 2.16
CA ILE A 64 -10.43 -3.23 2.12
C ILE A 64 -11.19 -2.10 2.82
N VAL A 65 -12.11 -1.46 2.12
CA VAL A 65 -12.79 -0.23 2.59
C VAL A 65 -13.61 -0.49 3.87
N LYS A 66 -14.36 -1.59 3.92
CA LYS A 66 -15.17 -1.96 5.10
C LYS A 66 -14.36 -2.25 6.37
N ASP A 67 -13.04 -2.41 6.25
CA ASP A 67 -12.17 -2.75 7.39
C ASP A 67 -11.62 -1.49 8.10
N PHE A 68 -11.97 -0.30 7.61
CA PHE A 68 -11.81 0.93 8.39
C PHE A 68 -12.70 0.89 9.63
N ARG A 69 -12.13 1.25 10.79
CA ARG A 69 -12.82 1.35 12.08
C ARG A 69 -12.90 2.80 12.50
N PHE A 70 -14.12 3.30 12.67
CA PHE A 70 -14.40 4.63 13.18
C PHE A 70 -14.74 4.55 14.67
N LYS A 71 -14.66 5.69 15.37
CA LYS A 71 -15.10 5.80 16.75
C LYS A 71 -16.62 5.63 16.92
N LEU A 72 -17.40 6.14 15.97
CA LEU A 72 -18.86 6.04 15.96
C LEU A 72 -19.31 5.11 14.82
N ASP A 73 -20.12 4.11 15.16
CA ASP A 73 -20.63 3.13 14.19
C ASP A 73 -21.43 3.79 13.06
N LEU A 74 -22.21 4.83 13.37
CA LEU A 74 -22.98 5.56 12.37
C LEU A 74 -22.09 6.28 11.34
N MET A 75 -20.91 6.78 11.75
CA MET A 75 -19.94 7.34 10.80
C MET A 75 -19.36 6.27 9.88
N GLN A 76 -19.10 5.08 10.44
CA GLN A 76 -18.64 3.94 9.65
C GLN A 76 -19.71 3.49 8.64
N GLU A 77 -20.98 3.46 9.04
CA GLU A 77 -22.09 3.14 8.14
C GLU A 77 -22.18 4.17 7.01
N HIS A 78 -22.18 5.47 7.32
CA HIS A 78 -22.20 6.51 6.29
C HIS A 78 -20.96 6.46 5.38
N PHE A 79 -19.77 6.20 5.93
CA PHE A 79 -18.54 5.99 5.18
C PHE A 79 -18.70 4.88 4.14
N ASN A 80 -19.24 3.73 4.54
CA ASN A 80 -19.37 2.57 3.66
C ASN A 80 -20.52 2.70 2.66
N GLU A 81 -21.69 3.19 3.09
CA GLU A 81 -22.90 3.18 2.26
C GLU A 81 -23.03 4.44 1.40
N ASN A 82 -22.81 5.63 1.98
CA ASN A 82 -23.12 6.90 1.32
C ASN A 82 -21.93 7.53 0.59
N TYR A 83 -20.70 7.20 0.98
CA TYR A 83 -19.50 7.87 0.45
C TYR A 83 -18.62 6.94 -0.39
N LEU A 84 -18.20 5.80 0.15
CA LEU A 84 -17.28 4.90 -0.55
C LEU A 84 -17.99 3.77 -1.29
N GLU A 85 -19.30 3.62 -1.10
CA GLU A 85 -20.12 2.53 -1.68
C GLU A 85 -19.41 1.18 -1.58
N SER A 86 -18.94 0.81 -0.39
CA SER A 86 -17.98 -0.29 -0.17
C SER A 86 -18.47 -1.66 -0.65
N HIS A 87 -19.79 -1.86 -0.72
CA HIS A 87 -20.37 -3.05 -1.32
C HIS A 87 -20.05 -3.14 -2.83
N ARG A 88 -20.05 -2.01 -3.53
CA ARG A 88 -19.75 -1.89 -4.96
C ARG A 88 -18.25 -1.74 -5.22
N TYR A 89 -17.54 -0.99 -4.39
CA TYR A 89 -16.10 -0.75 -4.50
C TYR A 89 -15.39 -1.19 -3.22
N PRO A 90 -15.21 -2.51 -3.01
CA PRO A 90 -14.74 -3.05 -1.73
C PRO A 90 -13.29 -2.75 -1.41
N LYS A 91 -12.50 -2.27 -2.38
CA LYS A 91 -11.06 -2.07 -2.24
C LYS A 91 -10.63 -0.71 -2.79
N ALA A 92 -9.66 -0.10 -2.12
CA ALA A 92 -8.83 0.95 -2.70
C ALA A 92 -7.41 0.41 -2.90
N VAL A 93 -6.79 0.78 -4.02
CA VAL A 93 -5.49 0.27 -4.44
C VAL A 93 -4.61 1.41 -4.94
N PHE A 94 -3.44 1.57 -4.34
CA PHE A 94 -2.35 2.34 -4.92
C PHE A 94 -1.36 1.40 -5.59
N LYS A 95 -0.99 1.67 -6.84
CA LYS A 95 0.06 0.94 -7.57
C LYS A 95 1.01 1.93 -8.23
N GLY A 96 2.29 1.85 -7.89
CA GLY A 96 3.30 2.79 -8.40
C GLY A 96 4.70 2.21 -8.47
N LYS A 97 5.64 3.06 -8.87
CA LYS A 97 7.07 2.79 -8.90
C LYS A 97 7.84 3.79 -8.05
N ILE A 98 8.66 3.27 -7.14
CA ILE A 98 9.57 4.07 -6.31
C ILE A 98 10.70 4.58 -7.20
N GLN A 99 10.88 5.90 -7.25
CA GLN A 99 11.87 6.55 -8.09
C GLN A 99 13.26 6.38 -7.48
N LYS A 100 14.25 6.03 -8.32
CA LYS A 100 15.65 5.85 -7.90
C LYS A 100 15.81 4.88 -6.72
N PHE A 101 14.99 3.83 -6.69
CA PHE A 101 15.04 2.83 -5.64
C PHE A 101 16.03 1.72 -5.99
N ASP A 102 17.05 1.56 -5.16
CA ASP A 102 17.87 0.35 -5.08
C ASP A 102 17.76 -0.19 -3.65
N LEU A 103 17.55 -1.50 -3.54
CA LEU A 103 17.46 -2.19 -2.26
C LEU A 103 18.75 -2.09 -1.45
N LYS A 104 19.90 -1.98 -2.14
CA LYS A 104 21.22 -1.82 -1.52
C LYS A 104 21.36 -0.50 -0.77
N ASP A 105 20.56 0.51 -1.12
CA ASP A 105 20.55 1.80 -0.44
C ASP A 105 19.70 1.81 0.83
N VAL A 106 18.89 0.77 1.07
CA VAL A 106 17.98 0.68 2.21
C VAL A 106 18.75 0.19 3.44
N ASN A 107 19.03 1.11 4.36
CA ASN A 107 19.70 0.84 5.64
C ASN A 107 18.85 1.37 6.81
N GLU A 108 19.38 1.36 8.03
CA GLU A 108 18.65 1.75 9.25
C GLU A 108 18.35 3.27 9.32
N ILE A 109 19.02 4.08 8.49
CA ILE A 109 18.77 5.51 8.35
C ILE A 109 17.60 5.72 7.41
N GLU A 110 16.64 6.54 7.86
CA GLU A 110 15.48 6.93 7.08
C GLU A 110 15.86 7.73 5.84
N LYS A 111 15.35 7.30 4.69
CA LYS A 111 15.54 7.98 3.40
C LYS A 111 14.19 8.22 2.74
N GLU A 112 14.02 9.43 2.22
CA GLU A 112 12.84 9.81 1.46
C GLU A 112 12.93 9.35 0.01
N TYR A 113 11.83 8.80 -0.50
CA TYR A 113 11.65 8.40 -1.89
C TYR A 113 10.34 8.94 -2.43
N GLN A 114 10.32 9.28 -3.71
CA GLN A 114 9.06 9.56 -4.43
C GLN A 114 8.51 8.28 -5.04
N ILE A 115 7.21 8.04 -4.89
CA ILE A 115 6.49 6.94 -5.54
C ILE A 115 5.48 7.54 -6.52
N LYS A 116 5.68 7.27 -7.82
CA LYS A 116 4.77 7.71 -8.89
C LYS A 116 3.84 6.57 -9.25
N GLY A 117 2.53 6.80 -9.18
CA GLY A 117 1.57 5.71 -9.34
C GLY A 117 0.14 6.16 -9.62
N LYS A 118 -0.74 5.17 -9.58
CA LYS A 118 -2.19 5.32 -9.74
C LYS A 118 -2.87 4.91 -8.45
N LEU A 119 -3.67 5.81 -7.90
CA LEU A 119 -4.63 5.52 -6.84
C LEU A 119 -5.97 5.18 -7.47
N ILE A 120 -6.52 4.03 -7.13
CA ILE A 120 -7.80 3.51 -7.57
C ILE A 120 -8.71 3.44 -6.36
N MET A 121 -9.80 4.18 -6.37
CA MET A 121 -10.77 4.23 -5.28
C MET A 121 -12.13 4.62 -5.84
N HIS A 122 -13.21 4.05 -5.31
CA HIS A 122 -14.58 4.40 -5.71
C HIS A 122 -14.82 4.34 -7.25
N GLY A 123 -14.23 3.35 -7.91
CA GLY A 123 -14.32 3.15 -9.37
C GLY A 123 -13.56 4.19 -10.21
N LYS A 124 -12.85 5.14 -9.59
CA LYS A 124 -12.03 6.15 -10.28
C LYS A 124 -10.55 5.87 -10.12
N THR A 125 -9.77 6.36 -11.07
CA THR A 125 -8.32 6.24 -11.09
C THR A 125 -7.70 7.63 -11.21
N LYS A 126 -6.75 7.94 -10.35
CA LYS A 126 -5.99 9.20 -10.36
C LYS A 126 -4.49 8.91 -10.35
N GLU A 127 -3.74 9.60 -11.20
CA GLU A 127 -2.28 9.60 -11.11
C GLU A 127 -1.83 10.53 -10.00
N VAL A 128 -0.96 10.03 -9.13
CA VAL A 128 -0.48 10.72 -7.93
C VAL A 128 1.00 10.44 -7.72
N ILE A 129 1.68 11.41 -7.12
CA ILE A 129 3.07 11.30 -6.66
C ILE A 129 3.02 11.46 -5.15
N VAL A 130 3.57 10.49 -4.42
CA VAL A 130 3.59 10.49 -2.96
C VAL A 130 5.03 10.36 -2.47
N ASN A 131 5.34 10.98 -1.34
CA ASN A 131 6.63 10.79 -0.68
C ASN A 131 6.50 9.66 0.33
N ALA A 132 7.55 8.85 0.44
CA ALA A 132 7.64 7.77 1.38
C ALA A 132 8.99 7.78 2.08
N LEU A 133 8.97 7.66 3.40
CA LEU A 133 10.13 7.42 4.23
C LEU A 133 10.34 5.91 4.32
N ILE A 134 11.53 5.46 3.94
CA ILE A 134 11.89 4.04 3.87
C ILE A 134 13.18 3.80 4.65
N LYS A 135 13.16 2.78 5.50
CA LYS A 135 14.36 2.27 6.21
C LYS A 135 14.26 0.79 6.52
N LYS A 136 15.41 0.16 6.74
CA LYS A 136 15.51 -1.18 7.30
C LYS A 136 15.14 -1.16 8.78
N VAL A 137 14.31 -2.10 9.22
CA VAL A 137 13.99 -2.34 10.64
C VAL A 137 14.02 -3.84 10.93
N GLY A 138 14.98 -4.28 11.74
CA GLY A 138 15.18 -5.72 12.00
C GLY A 138 15.36 -6.52 10.70
N ASP A 139 14.46 -7.46 10.45
CA ASP A 139 14.41 -8.33 9.27
C ASP A 139 13.53 -7.78 8.12
N GLY A 140 12.98 -6.57 8.28
CA GLY A 140 12.04 -5.98 7.34
C GLY A 140 12.42 -4.58 6.86
N ILE A 141 11.57 -4.03 6.01
CA ILE A 141 11.65 -2.66 5.50
C ILE A 141 10.42 -1.92 5.97
N GLN A 142 10.61 -0.86 6.77
CA GLN A 142 9.55 0.05 7.16
C GLN A 142 9.30 1.03 6.02
N ILE A 143 8.03 1.28 5.75
CA ILE A 143 7.54 2.26 4.78
C ILE A 143 6.51 3.12 5.50
N ILE A 144 6.75 4.42 5.54
CA ILE A 144 5.81 5.44 6.03
C ILE A 144 5.52 6.37 4.86
N SER A 145 4.25 6.69 4.60
CA SER A 145 3.89 7.60 3.52
C SER A 145 2.60 8.32 3.83
N ASP A 146 2.64 9.64 3.67
CA ASP A 146 1.46 10.49 3.75
C ASP A 146 0.99 10.85 2.36
N PHE A 147 -0.32 10.75 2.13
CA PHE A 147 -0.91 11.25 0.91
C PHE A 147 -2.28 11.88 1.17
N PRO A 148 -2.44 13.19 0.89
CA PRO A 148 -3.74 13.84 0.94
C PRO A 148 -4.57 13.42 -0.27
N ILE A 149 -5.84 13.10 -0.03
CA ILE A 149 -6.79 12.66 -1.03
C ILE A 149 -7.90 13.69 -1.10
N LEU A 150 -8.04 14.38 -2.24
CA LEU A 150 -9.21 15.18 -2.53
C LEU A 150 -10.37 14.24 -2.89
N VAL A 151 -11.44 14.21 -2.09
CA VAL A 151 -12.51 13.21 -2.26
C VAL A 151 -13.25 13.36 -3.60
N THR A 152 -13.29 14.58 -4.15
CA THR A 152 -13.93 14.87 -5.44
C THR A 152 -13.19 14.28 -6.63
N ASP A 153 -11.87 14.03 -6.54
CA ASP A 153 -11.12 13.31 -7.58
C ASP A 153 -11.64 11.88 -7.81
N PHE A 154 -12.33 11.32 -6.80
CA PHE A 154 -12.88 9.97 -6.81
C PHE A 154 -14.40 9.95 -6.90
N ASN A 155 -15.02 11.08 -7.29
CA ASN A 155 -16.47 11.21 -7.43
C ASN A 155 -17.23 10.88 -6.14
N ILE A 156 -16.64 11.19 -4.99
CA ILE A 156 -17.28 11.09 -3.68
C ILE A 156 -17.89 12.46 -3.39
N GLN A 157 -19.20 12.50 -3.21
CA GLN A 157 -19.93 13.75 -2.99
C GLN A 157 -20.29 13.91 -1.51
N ILE A 158 -19.88 15.03 -0.92
CA ILE A 158 -20.27 15.40 0.45
C ILE A 158 -21.52 16.30 0.36
N PRO A 159 -22.65 15.93 1.00
CA PRO A 159 -23.85 16.74 0.99
C PRO A 159 -23.62 18.16 1.52
N SER A 160 -24.16 19.18 0.84
CA SER A 160 -23.91 20.60 1.18
C SER A 160 -24.27 20.96 2.62
N ARG A 161 -25.25 20.29 3.22
CA ARG A 161 -25.67 20.51 4.62
C ARG A 161 -24.54 20.23 5.63
N ILE A 162 -23.62 19.32 5.31
CA ILE A 162 -22.54 18.89 6.21
C ILE A 162 -21.15 19.23 5.67
N ALA A 163 -21.05 19.82 4.47
CA ALA A 163 -19.78 20.10 3.82
C ALA A 163 -18.85 21.05 4.59
N THR A 164 -19.39 21.85 5.53
CA THR A 164 -18.59 22.70 6.44
C THR A 164 -18.08 21.96 7.67
N LYS A 165 -18.59 20.75 7.93
CA LYS A 165 -18.27 19.92 9.11
C LYS A 165 -17.25 18.82 8.81
N ILE A 166 -16.93 18.59 7.54
CA ILE A 166 -16.05 17.52 7.08
C ILE A 166 -15.09 18.11 6.05
N SER A 167 -13.82 17.76 6.13
CA SER A 167 -12.80 18.20 5.18
C SER A 167 -13.06 17.61 3.79
N GLN A 168 -12.85 18.41 2.75
CA GLN A 168 -12.84 17.94 1.36
C GLN A 168 -11.57 17.13 1.03
N THR A 169 -10.53 17.31 1.83
CA THR A 169 -9.28 16.55 1.74
C THR A 169 -9.21 15.56 2.89
N ALA A 170 -9.17 14.27 2.56
CA ALA A 170 -8.86 13.22 3.49
C ALA A 170 -7.34 13.08 3.61
N ASN A 171 -6.80 13.29 4.80
CA ASN A 171 -5.40 12.99 5.09
C ASN A 171 -5.28 11.51 5.38
N THR A 172 -4.32 10.86 4.72
CA THR A 172 -4.04 9.44 4.97
C THR A 172 -2.56 9.22 5.24
N GLU A 173 -2.27 8.43 6.26
CA GLU A 173 -0.93 8.03 6.67
C GLU A 173 -0.86 6.51 6.59
N LEU A 174 0.04 6.00 5.75
CA LEU A 174 0.38 4.59 5.66
C LEU A 174 1.61 4.31 6.53
N ILE A 175 1.55 3.25 7.35
CA ILE A 175 2.69 2.69 8.08
C ILE A 175 2.69 1.18 7.89
N GLY A 176 3.79 0.60 7.42
CA GLY A 176 3.92 -0.85 7.34
C GLY A 176 5.37 -1.31 7.34
N VAL A 177 5.57 -2.55 7.80
CA VAL A 177 6.86 -3.25 7.69
C VAL A 177 6.67 -4.45 6.80
N VAL A 178 7.31 -4.42 5.63
CA VAL A 178 7.28 -5.52 4.66
C VAL A 178 8.46 -6.45 4.90
N ARG A 179 8.23 -7.77 4.78
CA ARG A 179 9.24 -8.81 4.98
C ARG A 179 9.25 -9.77 3.81
N THR A 180 10.36 -10.45 3.60
CA THR A 180 10.47 -11.55 2.63
C THR A 180 10.48 -12.88 3.37
N ASN A 181 9.94 -13.92 2.73
CA ASN A 181 10.06 -15.30 3.21
C ASN A 181 11.39 -15.95 2.77
N ASP A 182 12.23 -15.21 2.05
CA ASP A 182 13.51 -15.71 1.56
C ASP A 182 14.58 -15.66 2.66
N SER A 183 15.05 -16.84 3.07
CA SER A 183 16.03 -17.07 4.14
C SER A 183 17.38 -16.37 3.92
N MET A 184 17.69 -15.89 2.72
CA MET A 184 18.89 -15.10 2.42
C MET A 184 18.98 -13.76 3.17
N TYR A 185 17.85 -13.21 3.62
CA TYR A 185 17.84 -11.96 4.41
C TYR A 185 18.18 -12.15 5.89
N LEU A 186 18.07 -13.37 6.41
CA LEU A 186 18.45 -13.70 7.79
C LEU A 186 19.98 -13.75 7.98
N THR A 187 20.74 -13.74 6.89
CA THR A 187 22.20 -13.87 6.86
C THR A 187 22.96 -12.56 6.59
N LEU A 188 22.27 -11.43 6.39
CA LEU A 188 22.92 -10.11 6.38
C LEU A 188 23.20 -9.66 7.83
N LYS A 189 24.13 -10.37 8.47
CA LYS A 189 24.87 -9.96 9.67
C LYS A 189 26.19 -9.33 9.27
#